data_AF-A0A955NT12-F1
#
_entry.id   AF-A0A955NT12-F1
#
_cell.length_a   1.000
_cell.length_b   1.000
_cell.length_c   1.000
_cell.angle_alpha   90.00
_cell.angle_beta   90.00
_cell.angle_gamma   90.00
#
_symmetry.space_group_name_H-M   'P 1'
#
loop_
_entity.id
_entity.type
_entity.pdbx_description
1 polymer ?
#
loop_
_entity_poly.entity_id
_entity_poly.type
_entity_poly.pdbx_seq_one_letter_code
_entity_poly.pdbx_strand_id
1 'polypeptide(L)' 'DWIGVGTSILVNNCLLTLSERGEVVFVEATPEEYRELGRFHLMGGTCWTPPAFAENKLYLRNSKGHVSCFDMRPLTKL' A
#
# COMPACT_ATOMS: atom_id res chain seq x y z
N ASP A 1 -1.40 7.19 -14.72
CA ASP A 1 -2.07 7.77 -13.55
C ASP A 1 -1.08 8.04 -12.41
N TRP A 2 -1.18 9.20 -11.78
CA TRP A 2 -0.25 9.70 -10.74
C TRP A 2 -0.74 9.30 -9.34
N ILE A 3 0.17 8.93 -8.44
CA ILE A 3 -0.16 8.46 -7.06
C ILE A 3 -0.66 9.59 -6.14
N GLY A 4 -0.47 10.86 -6.50
CA GLY A 4 -0.94 11.97 -5.69
C GLY A 4 -0.07 12.19 -4.45
N VAL A 5 -0.71 12.71 -3.40
CA VAL A 5 -0.19 12.65 -2.03
C VAL A 5 -0.29 11.20 -1.57
N GLY A 6 0.81 10.62 -1.08
CA GLY A 6 0.83 9.25 -0.63
C GLY A 6 1.82 9.01 0.50
N THR A 7 1.69 7.85 1.12
CA THR A 7 2.61 7.37 2.16
C THR A 7 3.13 6.00 1.77
N SER A 8 4.39 5.72 2.11
CA SER A 8 5.05 4.48 1.71
C SER A 8 5.70 3.80 2.91
N ILE A 9 5.65 2.47 2.90
CA ILE A 9 6.45 1.61 3.78
C ILE A 9 7.23 0.61 2.93
N LEU A 10 8.35 0.13 3.44
CA LEU A 10 9.09 -0.99 2.86
C LEU A 10 8.69 -2.28 3.59
N VAL A 11 8.28 -3.29 2.83
CA VAL A 11 8.03 -4.65 3.33
C VAL A 11 8.85 -5.59 2.46
N ASN A 12 9.85 -6.25 3.08
CA ASN A 12 10.88 -7.02 2.38
C ASN A 12 11.49 -6.21 1.23
N ASN A 13 11.33 -6.67 -0.03
CA ASN A 13 11.84 -5.97 -1.23
C ASN A 13 10.74 -5.25 -2.02
N CYS A 14 9.65 -4.89 -1.36
CA CYS A 14 8.50 -4.22 -1.96
C CYS A 14 8.20 -2.90 -1.23
N LEU A 15 8.23 -1.80 -1.97
CA LEU A 15 7.64 -0.54 -1.56
C LEU A 15 6.13 -0.61 -1.71
N LEU A 16 5.44 -0.43 -0.59
CA LEU A 16 4.00 -0.41 -0.46
C LEU A 16 3.56 1.04 -0.33
N THR A 17 2.95 1.60 -1.38
CA THR A 17 2.55 3.01 -1.42
C THR A 17 1.04 3.15 -1.43
N LEU A 18 0.50 3.83 -0.41
CA LEU A 18 -0.90 4.20 -0.28
C LEU A 18 -1.10 5.62 -0.80
N SER A 19 -1.93 5.78 -1.82
CA SER A 19 -2.38 7.09 -2.31
C SER A 19 -3.45 7.71 -1.41
N GLU A 20 -3.65 9.02 -1.52
CA GLU A 20 -4.71 9.76 -0.82
C GLU A 20 -6.11 9.22 -1.11
N ARG A 21 -6.30 8.55 -2.26
CA ARG A 21 -7.59 8.00 -2.69
C ARG A 21 -7.79 6.56 -2.25
N GLY A 22 -6.84 5.98 -1.53
CA GLY A 22 -6.92 4.61 -1.01
C GLY A 22 -6.57 3.51 -2.02
N GLU A 23 -5.88 3.86 -3.10
CA GLU A 23 -5.15 2.89 -3.92
C GLU A 23 -3.85 2.50 -3.23
N VAL A 24 -3.57 1.21 -3.17
CA VAL A 24 -2.29 0.63 -2.75
C VAL A 24 -1.55 0.13 -3.98
N VAL A 25 -0.32 0.61 -4.13
CA VAL A 25 0.59 0.25 -5.22
C VAL A 25 1.77 -0.51 -4.63
N PHE A 26 2.05 -1.68 -5.21
CA PHE A 26 3.20 -2.51 -4.90
C PHE A 26 4.27 -2.21 -5.93
N VAL A 27 5.44 -1.78 -5.48
CA VAL A 27 6.56 -1.42 -6.34
C VAL A 27 7.78 -2.20 -5.86
N GLU A 28 8.56 -2.77 -6.76
CA GLU A 28 9.83 -3.35 -6.34
C GLU A 28 10.76 -2.27 -5.77
N ALA A 29 11.42 -2.59 -4.65
CA ALA A 29 12.38 -1.71 -4.01
C ALA A 29 13.75 -1.75 -4.72
N THR A 30 13.80 -1.28 -5.97
CA THR A 30 15.03 -1.12 -6.77
C THR A 30 15.35 0.34 -7.03
N PRO A 31 16.64 0.73 -7.06
CA PRO A 31 17.05 2.02 -7.60
C PRO A 31 17.16 2.04 -9.15
N GLU A 32 17.15 0.88 -9.82
CA GLU A 32 17.42 0.78 -11.26
C GLU A 32 16.30 1.37 -12.13
N GLU A 33 15.05 1.01 -11.82
CA GLU A 33 13.88 1.50 -12.54
C GLU A 33 12.61 1.38 -11.69
N TYR A 34 11.55 2.11 -12.07
CA TYR A 34 10.24 1.92 -11.47
C TYR A 34 9.59 0.64 -12.00
N ARG A 35 9.35 -0.33 -11.11
CA ARG A 35 8.65 -1.57 -11.47
C ARG A 35 7.43 -1.82 -10.58
N GLU A 36 6.24 -1.50 -11.11
CA GLU A 36 4.96 -1.78 -10.46
C GLU A 36 4.63 -3.28 -10.52
N LEU A 37 4.46 -3.91 -9.36
CA LEU A 37 4.08 -5.31 -9.20
C LEU A 37 2.57 -5.51 -9.19
N GLY A 38 1.82 -4.46 -8.84
CA GLY A 38 0.37 -4.47 -8.85
C GLY A 38 -0.22 -3.24 -8.15
N ARG A 39 -1.51 -3.00 -8.41
CA ARG A 39 -2.27 -1.87 -7.86
C ARG A 39 -3.69 -2.29 -7.56
N PHE A 40 -4.18 -1.89 -6.39
CA PHE A 40 -5.51 -2.22 -5.92
C PHE A 40 -6.14 -1.02 -5.24
N HIS A 41 -7.39 -0.72 -5.57
CA HIS A 41 -8.19 0.23 -4.80
C HIS A 41 -8.82 -0.51 -3.62
N LEU A 42 -8.25 -0.30 -2.43
CA LEU A 42 -8.62 -1.08 -1.23
C LEU A 42 -9.46 -0.28 -0.24
N MET A 43 -9.51 1.05 -0.36
CA MET A 43 -10.18 1.90 0.61
C MET A 43 -10.75 3.15 -0.04
N GLY A 44 -11.96 3.54 0.35
CA GLY A 44 -12.53 4.84 -0.01
C GLY A 44 -12.21 5.92 1.03
N GLY A 45 -12.42 7.18 0.65
CA GLY A 45 -12.14 8.34 1.51
C GLY A 45 -10.65 8.71 1.54
N THR A 46 -10.31 9.80 2.23
CA THR A 46 -8.94 10.32 2.26
C THR A 46 -8.03 9.42 3.11
N CYS A 47 -6.92 8.97 2.53
CA CYS A 47 -5.97 8.04 3.13
C CYS A 47 -4.57 8.67 3.24
N TRP A 48 -4.24 9.22 4.42
CA TRP A 48 -2.93 9.82 4.70
C TRP A 48 -2.19 9.17 5.87
N THR A 49 -2.82 8.22 6.56
CA THR A 49 -2.13 7.45 7.60
C THR A 49 -1.24 6.42 6.91
N PRO A 50 0.07 6.35 7.22
CA PRO A 50 0.94 5.31 6.69
C PRO A 50 0.34 3.92 6.92
N PRO A 51 0.40 3.00 5.95
CA PRO A 51 0.03 1.61 6.16
C PRO A 51 0.83 0.98 7.30
N ALA A 52 0.25 0.00 7.98
CA ALA A 52 0.99 -0.87 8.88
C ALA A 52 0.98 -2.30 8.33
N PHE A 53 2.10 -3.01 8.49
CA PHE A 53 2.21 -4.40 8.06
C PHE A 53 2.71 -5.27 9.21
N ALA A 54 2.00 -6.35 9.50
CA ALA A 54 2.39 -7.33 10.52
C ALA A 54 1.76 -8.68 10.20
N GLU A 55 2.51 -9.77 10.38
CA GLU A 55 2.01 -11.15 10.21
C GLU A 55 1.28 -11.39 8.88
N ASN A 56 1.86 -10.91 7.77
CA ASN A 56 1.25 -10.98 6.43
C ASN A 56 -0.10 -10.27 6.31
N LYS A 57 -0.38 -9.29 7.16
CA LYS A 57 -1.58 -8.46 7.10
C LYS A 57 -1.22 -7.01 6.86
N LEU A 58 -1.93 -6.39 5.91
CA LEU A 58 -1.86 -4.97 5.63
C LEU A 58 -3.04 -4.27 6.32
N TYR A 59 -2.73 -3.30 7.17
CA TYR A 59 -3.70 -2.48 7.87
C TYR A 59 -3.71 -1.07 7.27
N LEU A 60 -4.90 -0.61 6.91
CA LEU A 60 -5.13 0.71 6.34
C LEU A 60 -6.16 1.47 7.18
N ARG A 61 -6.02 2.80 7.22
CA ARG A 61 -6.97 3.69 7.89
C ARG A 61 -7.26 4.90 7.02
N ASN A 62 -8.54 5.27 6.92
CA ASN A 62 -8.97 6.52 6.27
C ASN A 62 -9.38 7.61 7.28
N SER A 63 -9.62 8.82 6.75
CA SER A 63 -10.06 9.99 7.51
C SER A 63 -11.44 9.86 8.15
N LYS A 64 -12.27 8.92 7.69
CA LYS A 64 -13.58 8.60 8.28
C LYS A 64 -13.47 7.70 9.53
N GLY A 65 -12.26 7.26 9.87
CA GLY A 65 -12.03 6.37 11.00
C GLY A 65 -12.25 4.89 10.67
N HIS A 66 -12.45 4.52 9.40
CA HIS A 66 -12.51 3.12 9.01
C HIS A 66 -11.10 2.52 9.03
N VAL A 67 -10.99 1.32 9.60
CA VAL A 67 -9.79 0.51 9.58
C VAL A 67 -10.11 -0.79 8.85
N SER A 68 -9.24 -1.18 7.93
CA SER A 68 -9.39 -2.44 7.18
C SER A 68 -8.10 -3.24 7.27
N CYS A 69 -8.25 -4.56 7.29
CA CYS A 69 -7.16 -5.52 7.35
C CYS A 69 -7.25 -6.43 6.12
N PHE A 70 -6.18 -6.52 5.36
CA PHE A 70 -6.09 -7.36 4.16
C PHE A 70 -5.05 -8.46 4.38
N ASP A 71 -5.41 -9.69 4.04
CA ASP A 71 -4.47 -10.81 4.06
C ASP A 71 -3.60 -10.79 2.81
N MET A 72 -2.28 -10.75 3.03
CA MET A 72 -1.27 -10.60 2.00
C MET A 72 -0.56 -11.91 1.69
N ARG A 73 -0.90 -13.03 2.35
CA ARG A 73 -0.33 -14.36 2.06
C ARG A 73 -0.46 -14.80 0.59
N PRO A 74 -1.53 -14.47 -0.16
CA PRO A 74 -1.60 -14.79 -1.58
C PRO A 74 -0.53 -14.08 -2.44
N LEU A 75 0.11 -13.03 -1.91
CA LEU A 75 1.18 -12.30 -2.57
C LEU A 75 2.53 -12.89 -2.12
N THR A 76 2.94 -13.96 -2.81
CA THR A 76 4.16 -14.74 -2.53
C THR A 76 5.50 -13.98 -2.66
N LYS A 77 5.44 -12.68 -2.99
CA LYS A 77 6.61 -11.81 -3.21
C LYS A 77 6.77 -10.72 -2.13
N LEU A 78 5.88 -10.66 -1.15
CA LEU A 78 5.95 -9.71 -0.03
C LEU A 78 6.75 -10.24 1.14
#